data_AF-A0A521SYE1-F1
#
_entry.id   AF-A0A521SYE1-F1
#
_cell.length_a   1.000
_cell.length_b   1.000
_cell.length_c   1.000
_cell.angle_alpha   90.00
_cell.angle_beta   90.00
_cell.angle_gamma   90.00
#
_symmetry.space_group_name_H-M   'P 1'
#
loop_
_entity.id
_entity.type
_entity.pdbx_description
1 polymer ?
#
loop_
_entity_poly.entity_id
_entity_poly.type
_entity_poly.pdbx_seq_one_letter_code
_entity_poly.pdbx_strand_id
1 'polypeptide(L)'
;MEKYSQTASQLAEWMATNIPDGLTVSNFPAVHRQRPRTSNLLERLSQELKRRTRVVRIFPNRESRERLMTAILLEKSEEWETGRIYLNFDSD
;
A
#
# COMPACT_ATOMS: atom_id res chain seq x y z
N MET A 1 -14.26 -18.62 -11.18
CA MET A 1 -12.90 -19.03 -11.63
C MET A 1 -12.92 -19.73 -12.98
N GLU A 2 -13.94 -20.54 -13.25
CA GLU A 2 -14.16 -21.22 -14.53
C GLU A 2 -14.12 -20.29 -15.77
N LYS A 3 -14.61 -19.06 -15.65
CA LYS A 3 -14.53 -18.03 -16.71
C LYS A 3 -13.09 -17.73 -17.18
N TYR A 4 -12.11 -17.79 -16.29
CA TYR A 4 -10.72 -17.43 -16.59
C TYR A 4 -9.80 -18.66 -16.70
N SER A 5 -10.32 -19.88 -16.57
CA SER A 5 -9.51 -21.10 -16.55
C SER A 5 -8.75 -21.32 -17.86
N GLN A 6 -9.36 -20.95 -19.00
CA GLN A 6 -8.78 -21.15 -20.32
C GLN A 6 -7.89 -19.98 -20.77
N THR A 7 -8.23 -18.75 -20.40
CA THR A 7 -7.52 -17.53 -20.84
C THR A 7 -6.41 -17.09 -19.90
N ALA A 8 -6.52 -17.39 -18.60
CA ALA A 8 -5.56 -17.00 -17.58
C ALA A 8 -5.54 -18.03 -16.44
N SER A 9 -5.08 -19.25 -16.74
CA SER A 9 -5.08 -20.39 -15.82
C SER A 9 -4.36 -20.11 -14.49
N GLN A 10 -3.19 -19.48 -14.55
CA GLN A 10 -2.42 -19.09 -13.35
C GLN A 10 -3.18 -18.11 -12.46
N LEU A 11 -3.92 -17.16 -13.05
CA LEU A 11 -4.75 -16.22 -12.29
C LEU A 11 -5.92 -16.96 -11.64
N ALA A 12 -6.55 -17.89 -12.35
CA ALA A 12 -7.65 -18.70 -11.82
C ALA A 12 -7.20 -19.54 -10.61
N GLU A 13 -6.03 -20.16 -10.69
CA GLU A 13 -5.43 -20.89 -9.57
C GLU A 13 -5.09 -19.96 -8.39
N TRP A 14 -4.45 -18.82 -8.65
CA TRP A 14 -4.13 -17.85 -7.61
C TRP A 14 -5.38 -17.30 -6.90
N MET A 15 -6.44 -17.00 -7.65
CA MET A 15 -7.72 -16.53 -7.08
C MET A 15 -8.33 -17.55 -6.12
N ALA A 16 -8.18 -18.85 -6.39
CA ALA A 16 -8.76 -19.89 -5.53
C ALA A 16 -8.24 -19.83 -4.11
N THR A 17 -6.96 -19.52 -3.97
CA THR A 17 -6.28 -19.46 -2.68
C THR A 17 -6.39 -18.07 -2.03
N ASN A 18 -6.41 -17.00 -2.81
CA ASN A 18 -6.20 -15.63 -2.29
C ASN A 18 -7.47 -14.78 -2.16
N ILE A 19 -8.61 -15.22 -2.72
CA ILE A 19 -9.88 -14.49 -2.57
C ILE A 19 -10.28 -14.28 -1.10
N PRO A 20 -10.17 -15.27 -0.19
CA PRO A 20 -10.49 -15.06 1.22
C PRO A 20 -9.73 -13.88 1.83
N ASP A 21 -8.41 -13.83 1.61
CA ASP A 21 -7.55 -12.75 2.10
C ASP A 21 -7.91 -11.40 1.48
N GLY A 22 -8.19 -11.38 0.17
CA GLY A 22 -8.62 -10.17 -0.54
C GLY A 22 -9.98 -9.62 -0.08
N LEU A 23 -10.84 -10.46 0.51
CA LEU A 23 -12.16 -10.06 1.02
C LEU A 23 -12.14 -9.63 2.49
N THR A 24 -11.00 -9.70 3.18
CA THR A 24 -10.83 -9.29 4.58
C THR A 24 -11.30 -7.85 4.84
N VAL A 25 -11.26 -6.98 3.84
CA VAL A 25 -11.79 -5.60 3.92
C VAL A 25 -13.28 -5.55 4.32
N SER A 26 -14.05 -6.62 4.05
CA SER A 26 -15.47 -6.72 4.39
C SER A 26 -15.71 -6.77 5.90
N ASN A 27 -14.70 -7.16 6.68
CA ASN A 27 -14.76 -7.22 8.13
C ASN A 27 -14.76 -5.83 8.79
N PHE A 28 -14.38 -4.78 8.06
CA PHE A 28 -14.44 -3.41 8.57
C PHE A 28 -15.87 -2.84 8.49
N PRO A 29 -16.24 -1.89 9.38
CA PRO A 29 -17.47 -1.12 9.24
C PRO A 29 -17.57 -0.46 7.86
N ALA A 30 -18.80 -0.36 7.32
CA ALA A 30 -19.02 0.10 5.95
C ALA A 30 -18.37 1.48 5.65
N VAL A 31 -18.37 2.37 6.65
CA VAL A 31 -17.74 3.70 6.60
C VAL A 31 -16.23 3.63 6.35
N HIS A 32 -15.56 2.59 6.85
CA HIS A 32 -14.10 2.44 6.75
C HIS A 32 -13.65 1.62 5.55
N ARG A 33 -14.53 0.92 4.83
CA ARG A 33 -14.14 0.00 3.74
C ARG A 33 -13.52 0.71 2.53
N GLN A 34 -13.91 1.96 2.25
CA GLN A 34 -13.55 2.63 0.99
C GLN A 34 -12.03 2.80 0.81
N ARG A 35 -11.33 3.17 1.88
CA ARG A 35 -9.88 3.43 1.88
C ARG A 35 -9.03 2.15 1.78
N PRO A 36 -9.17 1.14 2.65
CA PRO A 36 -8.40 -0.12 2.62
C PRO A 36 -8.75 -1.03 1.42
N ARG A 37 -9.89 -0.81 0.74
CA ARG A 37 -10.23 -1.55 -0.50
C ARG A 37 -9.24 -1.29 -1.64
N THR A 38 -8.49 -0.19 -1.60
CA THR A 38 -7.59 0.22 -2.70
C THR A 38 -6.13 0.30 -2.24
N SER A 39 -5.21 0.02 -3.14
CA SER A 39 -3.75 0.21 -2.95
C SER A 39 -3.29 1.66 -3.17
N ASN A 40 -4.21 2.60 -3.46
CA ASN A 40 -3.89 3.98 -3.84
C ASN A 40 -2.92 4.69 -2.89
N LEU A 41 -3.09 4.53 -1.58
CA LEU A 41 -2.20 5.14 -0.59
C LEU A 41 -0.78 4.59 -0.70
N LEU A 42 -0.65 3.26 -0.75
CA LEU A 42 0.63 2.57 -0.85
C LEU A 42 1.32 2.89 -2.18
N GLU A 43 0.57 2.98 -3.27
CA GLU A 43 1.09 3.36 -4.57
C GLU A 43 1.61 4.79 -4.58
N ARG A 44 0.88 5.76 -3.99
CA ARG A 44 1.35 7.15 -3.86
C ARG A 44 2.60 7.23 -2.99
N LEU A 45 2.66 6.49 -1.88
CA LEU A 45 3.85 6.44 -1.03
C LEU A 45 5.05 5.82 -1.77
N SER A 46 4.84 4.72 -2.49
CA SER A 46 5.88 4.06 -3.30
C SER A 46 6.39 4.97 -4.43
N GLN A 47 5.49 5.70 -5.10
CA GLN A 47 5.85 6.68 -6.11
C GLN A 47 6.70 7.80 -5.52
N GLU A 48 6.39 8.29 -4.33
CA GLU A 48 7.15 9.33 -3.67
C GLU A 48 8.55 8.86 -3.25
N LEU A 49 8.65 7.66 -2.69
CA LEU A 49 9.94 7.02 -2.40
C LEU A 49 10.78 6.89 -3.67
N LYS A 50 10.20 6.40 -4.76
CA LYS A 50 10.87 6.30 -6.07
C LYS A 50 11.30 7.67 -6.59
N ARG A 51 10.45 8.69 -6.48
CA ARG A 51 10.73 10.05 -6.95
C ARG A 51 11.93 10.66 -6.21
N ARG A 52 11.95 10.59 -4.87
CA ARG A 52 13.02 11.18 -4.06
C ARG A 52 14.33 10.40 -4.12
N THR A 53 14.27 9.07 -4.18
CA THR A 53 15.47 8.25 -4.36
C THR A 53 16.08 8.39 -5.76
N ARG A 54 15.27 8.66 -6.80
CA ARG A 54 15.75 8.85 -8.18
C ARG A 54 16.74 10.01 -8.33
N VAL A 55 16.63 11.05 -7.49
CA VAL A 55 17.55 12.21 -7.52
C VAL A 55 18.99 11.81 -7.19
N VAL A 56 19.17 10.84 -6.28
CA VAL A 56 20.49 10.39 -5.83
C VAL A 56 21.20 9.54 -6.91
N ARG A 57 20.46 8.91 -7.82
CA ARG A 57 20.92 7.97 -8.87
C ARG A 57 21.66 6.72 -8.37
N ILE A 58 22.74 6.88 -7.61
CA ILE A 58 23.58 5.81 -7.05
C ILE A 58 23.87 6.13 -5.59
N PHE A 59 23.62 5.18 -4.69
CA PHE A 59 23.93 5.31 -3.27
C PHE A 59 25.33 4.75 -2.97
N PRO A 60 26.09 5.38 -2.06
CA PRO A 60 27.42 4.91 -1.69
C PRO A 60 27.41 3.59 -0.90
N ASN A 61 26.33 3.31 -0.18
CA ASN A 61 26.10 2.05 0.53
C ASN A 61 24.60 1.86 0.86
N ARG A 62 24.26 0.66 1.35
CA ARG A 62 22.90 0.28 1.74
C ARG A 62 22.32 1.20 2.84
N GLU A 63 23.11 1.49 3.87
CA GLU A 63 22.68 2.32 5.00
C GLU A 63 22.27 3.74 4.57
N SER A 64 22.99 4.32 3.60
CA SER A 64 22.67 5.66 3.11
C SER A 64 21.33 5.71 2.38
N ARG A 65 20.99 4.63 1.65
CA ARG A 65 19.66 4.46 1.05
C ARG A 65 18.59 4.31 2.12
N GLU A 66 18.85 3.49 3.13
CA GLU A 66 17.91 3.27 4.25
C GLU A 66 17.65 4.55 5.02
N ARG A 67 18.69 5.33 5.36
CA ARG A 67 18.55 6.64 6.01
C ARG A 67 17.63 7.57 5.23
N LEU A 68 17.80 7.67 3.91
CA LEU A 68 16.92 8.51 3.08
C LEU A 68 15.49 7.98 3.06
N MET A 69 15.29 6.68 2.84
CA MET A 69 13.94 6.10 2.81
C MET A 69 13.22 6.27 4.15
N THR A 70 13.91 6.03 5.26
CA THR A 70 13.38 6.23 6.61
C THR A 70 13.04 7.70 6.87
N ALA A 71 13.89 8.64 6.46
CA ALA A 71 13.60 10.07 6.60
C ALA A 71 12.32 10.47 5.83
N ILE A 72 12.12 9.94 4.62
CA ILE A 72 10.91 10.21 3.83
C ILE A 72 9.66 9.60 4.49
N LEU A 73 9.78 8.38 5.03
CA LEU A 73 8.69 7.73 5.74
C LEU A 73 8.34 8.47 7.05
N LEU A 74 9.35 8.99 7.75
CA LEU A 74 9.14 9.77 8.97
C LEU A 74 8.37 11.05 8.67
N GLU A 75 8.77 11.81 7.64
CA GLU A 75 8.03 12.99 7.19
C GLU A 75 6.55 12.67 6.87
N LYS A 76 6.29 11.50 6.26
CA LYS A 76 4.92 11.06 5.99
C LYS A 76 4.15 10.63 7.24
N SER A 77 4.83 10.04 8.23
CA SER A 77 4.22 9.72 9.52
C SER A 77 3.81 11.01 10.25
N GLU A 78 4.72 11.98 10.32
CA GLU A 78 4.47 13.28 10.95
C GLU A 78 3.30 14.01 10.29
N GLU A 79 3.19 14.01 8.95
CA GLU A 79 2.05 14.55 8.21
C GLU A 79 0.72 13.89 8.60
N TRP A 80 0.71 12.58 8.89
CA TRP A 80 -0.52 11.85 9.25
C TRP A 80 -0.90 12.03 10.72
N GLU A 81 0.09 12.15 11.59
CA GLU A 81 -0.09 12.38 13.02
C GLU A 81 -0.57 13.81 13.30
N THR A 82 -0.05 14.80 12.57
CA THR A 82 -0.39 16.22 12.76
C THR A 82 -1.52 16.71 11.86
N GLY A 83 -1.77 16.00 10.75
CA GLY A 83 -2.74 16.37 9.72
C GLY A 83 -4.00 15.52 9.72
N ARG A 84 -4.49 15.19 8.53
CA ARG A 84 -5.72 14.41 8.37
C ARG A 84 -5.43 12.92 8.51
N ILE A 85 -5.91 12.31 9.58
CA ILE A 85 -5.79 10.87 9.85
C ILE A 85 -6.40 10.05 8.69
N TYR A 86 -5.60 9.12 8.16
CA TYR A 86 -5.98 8.29 7.01
C TYR A 86 -7.03 7.21 7.34
N LEU A 87 -7.11 6.72 8.57
CA LEU A 87 -8.22 5.89 9.05
C LEU A 87 -8.47 6.27 10.50
N ASN A 88 -9.63 6.88 10.78
CA ASN A 88 -9.99 7.28 12.13
C ASN A 88 -11.07 6.34 12.65
N PHE A 89 -10.72 5.51 13.63
CA PHE A 89 -11.63 4.56 14.26
C PHE A 89 -12.31 5.11 15.52
N ASP A 90 -11.87 6.29 16.00
CA ASP A 90 -12.37 6.93 17.23
C ASP A 90 -13.57 7.85 16.97
N SER A 91 -13.94 8.06 15.70
CA SER A 91 -15.04 8.94 15.28
C SER A 91 -16.37 8.21 15.03
N ASP A 92 -16.47 6.96 15.45
CA ASP A 92 -17.68 6.12 15.31
C ASP A 92 -18.52 6.11 16.60
#